data_AF-A0A937RYW8-F1
#
_entry.id   AF-A0A937RYW8-F1
#
_cell.length_a   1.000
_cell.length_b   1.000
_cell.length_c   1.000
_cell.angle_alpha   90.00
_cell.angle_beta   90.00
_cell.angle_gamma   90.00
#
_symmetry.space_group_name_H-M   'P 1'
#
loop_
_entity.id
_entity.type
_entity.pdbx_description
1 polymer ?
#
loop_
_entity_poly.entity_id
_entity_poly.type
_entity_poly.pdbx_seq_one_letter_code
_entity_poly.pdbx_strand_id
1 'polypeptide(L)'
;MAAYEAKEGSQRQLAERFKVSLSFIRDLRRHHRETGTVQPKPHGGGAVAKLGKEQLPIVEALVTAQPDALLEELCERFARATGVEVSVSTMQRTVCKLKLSVKKNTDCL
;
A
#
# COMPACT_ATOMS: atom_id res chain seq x y z
N MET A 1 -11.03 9.44 25.85
CA MET A 1 -10.35 8.87 27.05
C MET A 1 -10.66 9.64 28.32
N ALA A 2 -10.82 10.97 28.25
CA ALA A 2 -11.21 11.82 29.38
C ALA A 2 -12.30 11.22 30.30
N ALA A 3 -13.45 10.79 29.77
CA ALA A 3 -14.54 10.24 30.58
C ALA A 3 -14.17 8.95 31.35
N TYR A 4 -13.27 8.12 30.78
CA TYR A 4 -12.77 6.92 31.45
C TYR A 4 -11.76 7.29 32.55
N GLU A 5 -10.89 8.26 32.29
CA GLU A 5 -9.87 8.76 33.25
C GLU A 5 -10.52 9.50 34.42
N ALA A 6 -11.58 10.27 34.15
CA ALA A 6 -12.42 10.93 35.14
C ALA A 6 -13.33 9.96 35.92
N LYS A 7 -13.25 8.65 35.63
CA LYS A 7 -14.04 7.59 36.28
C LYS A 7 -15.55 7.86 36.24
N GLU A 8 -16.06 8.44 35.15
CA GLU A 8 -17.48 8.81 34.97
C GLU A 8 -18.42 7.59 34.80
N GLY A 9 -17.91 6.37 34.90
CA GLY A 9 -18.70 5.14 34.87
C GLY A 9 -17.87 3.91 34.51
N SER A 10 -18.53 2.74 34.57
CA SER A 10 -17.96 1.49 34.06
C SER A 10 -17.81 1.52 32.53
N GLN A 11 -16.96 0.65 31.98
CA GLN A 11 -16.80 0.54 30.52
C GLN A 11 -18.12 0.26 29.78
N ARG A 12 -19.05 -0.48 30.41
CA ARG A 12 -20.39 -0.74 29.85
C ARG A 12 -21.24 0.53 29.78
N GLN A 13 -21.27 1.30 30.86
CA GLN A 13 -21.99 2.58 30.91
C GLN A 13 -21.41 3.59 29.91
N LEU A 14 -20.08 3.63 29.76
CA LEU A 14 -19.45 4.47 28.74
C LEU A 14 -19.78 4.01 27.31
N ALA A 15 -19.81 2.70 27.05
CA ALA A 15 -20.20 2.16 25.76
C ALA A 15 -21.64 2.58 25.38
N GLU A 16 -22.57 2.46 26.32
CA GLU A 16 -23.96 2.89 26.15
C GLU A 16 -24.07 4.41 25.94
N ARG A 17 -23.42 5.22 26.79
CA ARG A 17 -23.41 6.69 26.69
C ARG A 17 -22.91 7.17 25.32
N PHE A 18 -21.84 6.57 24.81
CA PHE A 18 -21.24 6.94 23.53
C PHE A 18 -21.85 6.18 22.34
N LYS A 19 -22.84 5.30 22.56
CA LYS A 19 -23.51 4.48 21.54
C LYS A 19 -22.53 3.65 20.70
N VAL A 20 -21.54 3.07 21.37
CA VAL A 20 -20.51 2.20 20.76
C VAL A 20 -20.55 0.83 21.42
N SER A 21 -19.90 -0.16 20.80
CA SER A 21 -19.76 -1.48 21.40
C SER A 21 -18.82 -1.46 22.61
N LEU A 22 -19.00 -2.41 23.53
CA LEU A 22 -18.07 -2.62 24.63
C LEU A 22 -16.66 -2.98 24.12
N SER A 23 -16.57 -3.71 23.01
CA SER A 23 -15.28 -4.03 22.37
C SER A 23 -14.55 -2.77 21.93
N PHE A 24 -15.25 -1.80 21.33
CA PHE A 24 -14.64 -0.53 20.94
C PHE A 24 -14.01 0.21 22.12
N ILE A 25 -14.71 0.30 23.27
CA ILE A 25 -14.14 0.93 24.48
C ILE A 25 -12.90 0.17 24.99
N ARG A 26 -12.92 -1.17 24.95
CA ARG A 26 -11.77 -2.01 25.35
C ARG A 26 -10.58 -1.82 24.42
N ASP A 27 -10.81 -1.82 23.12
CA ASP A 27 -9.78 -1.68 22.09
C ASP A 27 -9.18 -0.27 22.12
N LEU A 28 -10.02 0.77 22.24
CA LEU A 28 -9.57 2.15 22.38
C LEU A 28 -8.71 2.35 23.63
N ARG A 29 -9.10 1.75 24.76
CA ARG A 29 -8.32 1.81 26.01
C ARG A 29 -7.00 1.05 25.89
N ARG A 30 -7.02 -0.13 25.24
CA ARG A 30 -5.79 -0.88 24.95
C ARG A 30 -4.85 -0.05 24.09
N HIS A 31 -5.35 0.54 23.01
CA HIS A 31 -4.59 1.41 22.14
C HIS A 31 -3.96 2.57 22.91
N HIS A 32 -4.75 3.31 23.69
CA HIS A 32 -4.26 4.44 24.50
C HIS A 32 -3.17 4.04 25.49
N ARG A 33 -3.26 2.85 26.10
CA ARG A 33 -2.19 2.33 26.99
C ARG A 33 -0.90 2.00 26.24
N GLU A 34 -1.02 1.49 25.01
CA GLU A 34 0.12 1.08 24.18
C GLU A 34 0.81 2.27 23.48
N THR A 35 0.04 3.29 23.07
CA THR A 35 0.53 4.38 22.21
C THR A 35 0.49 5.76 22.87
N GLY A 36 -0.18 5.89 24.03
CA GLY A 36 -0.41 7.17 24.69
C GLY A 36 -1.38 8.11 23.95
N THR A 37 -2.02 7.63 22.87
CA THR A 37 -2.90 8.45 22.02
C THR A 37 -4.21 7.74 21.70
N VAL A 38 -5.21 8.53 21.31
CA VAL A 38 -6.51 8.08 20.79
C VAL A 38 -6.60 8.18 19.28
N GLN A 39 -5.55 8.68 18.63
CA GLN A 39 -5.50 8.81 17.19
C GLN A 39 -5.60 7.44 16.52
N PRO A 40 -6.34 7.31 15.41
CA PRO A 40 -6.44 6.04 14.71
C PRO A 40 -5.05 5.57 14.25
N LYS A 41 -4.86 4.25 14.20
CA LYS A 41 -3.66 3.67 13.59
C LYS A 41 -3.59 4.09 12.11
N PRO A 42 -2.39 4.32 11.57
CA PRO A 42 -2.23 4.48 10.14
C PRO A 42 -2.88 3.32 9.40
N HIS A 43 -3.50 3.62 8.26
CA HIS A 43 -4.05 2.56 7.41
C HIS A 43 -2.94 1.57 7.09
N GLY A 44 -3.20 0.26 7.24
CA GLY A 44 -2.21 -0.82 7.05
C GLY A 44 -1.59 -0.93 5.64
N GLY A 45 -1.98 -0.05 4.71
CA GLY A 45 -1.50 -0.06 3.33
C GLY A 45 -2.03 -1.23 2.49
N GLY A 46 -1.58 -1.27 1.24
CA GLY A 46 -1.78 -2.39 0.32
C GLY A 46 -0.55 -3.30 0.27
N ALA A 47 -0.64 -4.37 -0.53
CA ALA A 47 0.48 -5.29 -0.75
C ALA A 47 1.74 -4.55 -1.28
N VAL A 48 2.91 -5.02 -0.85
CA VAL A 48 4.20 -4.50 -1.35
C VAL A 48 4.30 -4.77 -2.85
N ALA A 49 4.66 -3.75 -3.64
CA ALA A 49 4.82 -3.90 -5.08
C ALA A 49 5.92 -4.92 -5.41
N LYS A 50 5.66 -5.82 -6.36
CA LYS A 50 6.64 -6.80 -6.84
C LYS A 50 7.89 -6.16 -7.45
N LEU A 51 7.74 -4.97 -8.06
CA LEU A 51 8.84 -4.16 -8.58
C LEU A 51 9.22 -3.13 -7.51
N GLY A 52 10.27 -3.46 -6.76
CA GLY A 52 10.86 -2.60 -5.74
C GLY A 52 11.88 -1.62 -6.33
N LYS A 53 12.52 -0.84 -5.46
CA LYS A 53 13.47 0.23 -5.84
C LYS A 53 14.67 -0.29 -6.65
N GLU A 54 15.09 -1.53 -6.42
CA GLU A 54 16.23 -2.15 -7.10
C GLU A 54 15.89 -2.55 -8.54
N GLN A 55 14.63 -2.88 -8.80
CA GLN A 55 14.17 -3.33 -10.11
C GLN A 55 13.80 -2.16 -11.04
N LEU A 56 13.49 -0.97 -10.49
CA LEU A 56 13.09 0.20 -11.30
C LEU A 56 14.18 0.65 -12.29
N PRO A 57 15.47 0.77 -11.90
CA PRO A 57 16.52 1.17 -12.84
C PRO A 57 16.73 0.16 -13.97
N ILE A 58 16.47 -1.12 -13.70
CA ILE A 58 16.58 -2.19 -14.71
C ILE A 58 15.47 -2.03 -15.74
N VAL A 59 14.24 -1.75 -15.30
CA VAL A 59 13.12 -1.45 -16.21
C VAL A 59 13.43 -0.21 -17.05
N GLU A 60 13.95 0.85 -16.44
CA GLU A 60 14.34 2.07 -17.15
C GLU A 60 15.41 1.79 -18.23
N ALA A 61 16.48 1.08 -17.89
CA ALA A 61 17.53 0.72 -18.84
C ALA A 61 17.01 -0.13 -20.01
N LEU A 62 16.11 -1.08 -19.74
CA LEU A 62 15.50 -1.93 -20.77
C LEU A 62 14.61 -1.14 -21.72
N VAL A 63 13.85 -0.17 -21.20
CA VAL A 63 12.99 0.70 -22.01
C VAL A 63 13.83 1.70 -22.83
N THR A 64 14.86 2.31 -22.25
CA THR A 64 15.76 3.21 -22.98
C THR A 64 16.53 2.49 -24.09
N ALA A 65 16.94 1.24 -23.87
CA ALA A 65 17.63 0.44 -24.87
C ALA A 65 16.73 0.10 -26.07
N GLN A 66 15.42 -0.08 -25.84
CA GLN A 66 14.47 -0.34 -26.92
C GLN A 66 13.08 0.25 -26.61
N PRO A 67 12.87 1.55 -26.91
CA PRO A 67 11.61 2.23 -26.61
C PRO A 67 10.43 1.70 -27.45
N ASP A 68 10.72 1.02 -28.56
CA ASP A 68 9.72 0.42 -29.44
C ASP A 68 9.30 -1.00 -29.04
N ALA A 69 9.76 -1.52 -27.90
CA ALA A 69 9.40 -2.86 -27.44
C ALA A 69 7.92 -2.96 -27.04
N LEU A 70 7.32 -4.12 -27.30
CA LEU A 70 6.00 -4.47 -26.77
C LEU A 70 6.10 -4.73 -25.26
N LEU A 71 5.01 -4.49 -24.53
CA LEU A 71 5.00 -4.61 -23.07
C LEU A 71 5.22 -6.06 -22.59
N GLU A 72 4.75 -7.03 -23.36
CA GLU A 72 4.99 -8.47 -23.15
C GLU A 72 6.48 -8.80 -23.31
N GLU A 73 7.11 -8.31 -24.38
CA GLU A 73 8.55 -8.49 -24.62
C GLU A 73 9.38 -7.84 -23.51
N LEU A 74 8.94 -6.69 -22.99
CA LEU A 74 9.58 -6.03 -21.85
C LEU A 74 9.49 -6.89 -20.58
N CYS A 75 8.34 -7.55 -20.33
CA CYS A 75 8.20 -8.48 -19.22
C CYS A 75 9.15 -9.67 -19.35
N GLU A 76 9.25 -10.26 -20.54
CA GLU A 76 10.19 -11.37 -20.80
C GLU A 76 11.65 -10.96 -20.60
N ARG A 77 12.04 -9.79 -21.13
CA ARG A 77 13.40 -9.27 -20.98
C ARG A 77 13.73 -8.99 -19.53
N PHE A 78 12.77 -8.44 -18.80
CA PHE A 78 12.91 -8.19 -17.38
C PHE A 78 13.08 -9.51 -16.60
N ALA A 79 12.29 -10.53 -16.91
CA ALA A 79 12.42 -11.86 -16.32
C ALA A 79 13.78 -12.49 -16.66
N ARG A 80 14.28 -12.35 -17.89
CA ARG A 80 15.63 -12.82 -18.29
C ARG A 80 16.75 -12.10 -17.54
N ALA A 81 16.60 -10.80 -17.29
CA ALA A 81 17.64 -9.99 -16.63
C ALA A 81 17.66 -10.15 -15.11
N THR A 82 16.50 -10.40 -14.48
CA THR A 82 16.35 -10.37 -13.01
C THR A 82 15.95 -11.70 -12.39
N GLY A 83 15.49 -12.66 -13.20
CA GLY A 83 14.87 -13.90 -12.73
C GLY A 83 13.46 -13.70 -12.15
N VAL A 84 12.91 -12.49 -12.19
CA VAL A 84 11.60 -12.17 -11.60
C VAL A 84 10.53 -12.03 -12.68
N GLU A 85 9.51 -12.89 -12.60
CA GLU A 85 8.35 -12.80 -13.49
C GLU A 85 7.33 -11.76 -12.98
N VAL A 86 6.94 -10.86 -13.88
CA VAL A 86 5.92 -9.84 -13.62
C VAL A 86 4.86 -9.89 -14.71
N SER A 87 3.62 -9.63 -14.31
CA SER A 87 2.52 -9.52 -15.28
C SER A 87 2.63 -8.23 -16.09
N VAL A 88 2.04 -8.25 -17.28
CA VAL A 88 1.91 -7.08 -18.18
C VAL A 88 1.33 -5.87 -17.43
N SER A 89 0.27 -6.05 -16.63
CA SER A 89 -0.33 -4.96 -15.85
C SER A 89 0.60 -4.37 -14.79
N THR A 90 1.46 -5.20 -14.19
CA THR A 90 2.49 -4.74 -13.23
C THR A 90 3.57 -3.94 -13.95
N MET A 91 4.01 -4.41 -15.13
CA MET A 91 4.97 -3.70 -15.95
C MET A 91 4.41 -2.35 -16.43
N GLN A 92 3.16 -2.31 -16.89
CA GLN A 92 2.50 -1.08 -17.37
C GLN A 92 2.43 -0.03 -16.27
N ARG A 93 1.98 -0.40 -15.06
CA ARG A 93 1.94 0.50 -13.90
C ARG A 93 3.34 1.05 -13.57
N THR A 94 4.37 0.22 -13.66
CA THR A 94 5.75 0.64 -13.42
C THR A 94 6.24 1.62 -14.49
N VAL A 95 6.02 1.32 -15.77
CA VAL A 95 6.37 2.20 -16.89
C VAL A 95 5.66 3.56 -16.75
N CYS A 96 4.35 3.57 -16.46
CA CYS A 96 3.59 4.80 -16.22
C CYS A 96 4.11 5.58 -15.01
N LYS A 97 4.45 4.88 -13.91
CA LYS A 97 5.05 5.50 -12.72
C LYS A 97 6.40 6.15 -13.01
N LEU A 98 7.19 5.55 -13.90
CA LEU A 98 8.48 6.06 -14.37
C LEU A 98 8.34 7.10 -15.50
N LYS A 99 7.11 7.39 -15.97
CA LYS A 99 6.83 8.29 -17.09
C LYS A 99 7.56 7.93 -18.39
N LEU A 100 7.80 6.64 -18.60
CA LEU A 100 8.45 6.12 -19.81
C LEU A 100 7.41 5.78 -20.88
N SER A 101 7.78 5.88 -22.16
CA SER A 101 6.95 5.45 -23.28
C SER A 101 7.44 4.12 -23.83
N VAL A 102 6.50 3.21 -24.12
CA VAL A 102 6.74 1.98 -24.88
C VAL A 102 5.69 1.89 -25.99
N LYS A 103 6.00 1.16 -27.06
CA LYS A 103 5.15 1.10 -28.24
C LYS A 103 3.91 0.22 -28.04
N LYS A 104 2.75 0.88 -28.18
CA LYS A 104 1.35 0.39 -28.26
C LYS A 104 0.74 -0.27 -27.01
N ASN A 105 -0.50 0.17 -26.76
CA ASN A 105 -1.49 -0.16 -25.72
C ASN A 105 -0.99 0.01 -24.29
N THR A 106 -1.43 0.98 -23.50
CA THR A 106 -2.72 1.70 -23.45
C THR A 106 -2.51 2.86 -22.48
N ASP A 107 -3.31 3.92 -22.61
CA ASP A 107 -3.31 5.08 -21.73
C ASP A 107 -3.04 4.73 -20.27
N CYS A 108 -2.18 5.52 -19.63
CA CYS A 108 -1.96 5.45 -18.19
C CYS A 108 -3.25 5.89 -17.48
N LEU A 109 -4.15 4.94 -17.19
CA LEU A 109 -5.30 5.07 -16.29
C LEU A 109 -4.92 4.60 -14.89
#